data_AF-A0A5C7P6C2-F1
#
_entry.id   AF-A0A5C7P6C2-F1
#
_cell.length_a   1.000
_cell.length_b   1.000
_cell.length_c   1.000
_cell.angle_alpha   90.00
_cell.angle_beta   90.00
_cell.angle_gamma   90.00
#
_symmetry.space_group_name_H-M   'P 1'
#
loop_
_entity.id
_entity.type
_entity.pdbx_description
1 polymer ?
#
loop_
_entity_poly.entity_id
_entity_poly.type
_entity_poly.pdbx_seq_one_letter_code
_entity_poly.pdbx_strand_id
1 'polypeptide(L)'
;MTDSIVLIPMTETEARTCVTDIREHMRVSDEQHQLARQKAFELWQREGFKALGYKSYYECAKKEFGVSFQHVYRLRDAVEVEQDLSSVSPTGEKFALPETHARRLKSLPTAESRYEALKTAEQMASSEGSDTVAQRHIEAAVNVTAKKLRVFASRYAPLSQMVTTGALSVEDAEDIAVRIDRLKPQAKGFVLQHLVRAGGMRGDVLSFIGEQYQRADDPIAALVIQTVNATGCLDGTLLKNANMDNTKRALYEARLEVESEQAQHEEDYGPVNLTLWERDVERSAAALVTIIDKAWAQLLYYRLGEALGVGTDGAR
;
A
#
# COMPACT_ATOMS: atom_id res chain seq x y z
N MET A 1 23.92 -33.37 3.17
CA MET A 1 24.56 -33.88 1.94
C MET A 1 23.54 -33.73 0.83
N THR A 2 23.64 -32.67 0.04
CA THR A 2 22.81 -32.50 -1.15
C THR A 2 23.34 -33.47 -2.19
N ASP A 3 22.59 -34.54 -2.45
CA ASP A 3 22.79 -35.37 -3.64
C ASP A 3 22.62 -34.43 -4.84
N SER A 4 23.75 -34.04 -5.43
CA SER A 4 23.76 -33.34 -6.71
C SER A 4 23.25 -34.32 -7.75
N ILE A 5 21.95 -34.29 -8.03
CA ILE A 5 21.34 -35.07 -9.11
C ILE A 5 22.02 -34.65 -10.40
N VAL A 6 22.94 -35.48 -10.89
CA VAL A 6 23.58 -35.28 -12.19
C VAL A 6 22.52 -35.55 -13.25
N LEU A 7 21.95 -34.48 -13.81
CA LEU A 7 21.03 -34.57 -14.94
C LEU A 7 21.80 -35.03 -16.18
N ILE A 8 21.53 -36.25 -16.64
CA ILE A 8 22.11 -36.81 -17.86
C ILE A 8 21.46 -36.13 -19.07
N PRO A 9 22.23 -35.44 -19.92
CA PRO A 9 21.70 -34.82 -21.13
C PRO A 9 21.00 -35.86 -22.01
N MET A 10 19.90 -35.45 -22.63
CA MET A 10 19.11 -36.31 -23.50
C MET A 10 19.87 -36.60 -24.80
N THR A 11 19.75 -37.83 -25.33
CA THR A 11 20.30 -38.16 -26.67
C THR A 11 19.43 -37.57 -27.78
N GLU A 12 19.96 -37.48 -29.01
CA GLU A 12 19.17 -36.95 -30.14
C GLU A 12 17.90 -37.79 -30.40
N THR A 13 18.02 -39.12 -30.32
CA THR A 13 16.89 -40.04 -30.53
C THR A 13 15.83 -39.87 -29.45
N GLU A 14 16.22 -39.79 -28.18
CA GLU A 14 15.31 -39.50 -27.06
C GLU A 14 14.62 -38.15 -27.23
N ALA A 15 15.35 -37.12 -27.67
CA ALA A 15 14.80 -35.79 -27.88
C ALA A 15 13.77 -35.76 -29.03
N ARG A 16 14.05 -36.47 -30.13
CA ARG A 16 13.08 -36.62 -31.24
C ARG A 16 11.82 -37.37 -30.80
N THR A 17 11.97 -38.42 -29.98
CA THR A 17 10.83 -39.13 -29.39
C THR A 17 10.02 -38.21 -28.49
N CYS A 18 10.67 -37.47 -27.58
CA CYS A 18 9.97 -36.50 -26.72
C CYS A 18 9.18 -35.46 -27.52
N VAL A 19 9.75 -34.89 -28.59
CA VAL A 19 9.03 -33.94 -29.45
C VAL A 19 7.81 -34.59 -30.10
N THR A 20 7.92 -35.84 -30.54
CA THR A 20 6.82 -36.60 -31.13
C THR A 20 5.71 -36.86 -30.10
N ASP A 21 6.08 -37.36 -28.92
CA ASP A 21 5.16 -37.63 -27.81
C ASP A 21 4.39 -36.36 -27.40
N ILE A 22 5.08 -35.22 -27.30
CA ILE A 22 4.43 -33.94 -26.98
C ILE A 22 3.39 -33.59 -28.06
N ARG A 23 3.71 -33.75 -29.36
CA ARG A 23 2.75 -33.45 -30.45
C ARG A 23 1.52 -34.35 -30.42
N GLU A 24 1.71 -35.62 -30.14
CA GLU A 24 0.62 -36.60 -30.08
C GLU A 24 -0.28 -36.36 -28.88
N HIS A 25 0.31 -36.19 -27.70
CA HIS A 25 -0.42 -36.05 -26.44
C HIS A 25 -1.04 -34.68 -26.22
N MET A 26 -0.63 -33.63 -26.96
CA MET A 26 -1.32 -32.33 -26.97
C MET A 26 -2.71 -32.38 -27.61
N ARG A 27 -3.05 -33.44 -28.36
CA ARG A 27 -4.29 -33.51 -29.16
C ARG A 27 -5.43 -34.28 -28.50
N VAL A 28 -5.20 -34.83 -27.31
CA VAL A 28 -6.05 -35.88 -26.71
C VAL A 28 -6.37 -35.53 -25.25
N SER A 29 -7.30 -36.27 -24.64
CA SER A 29 -7.84 -36.18 -23.27
C SER A 29 -6.87 -35.73 -22.15
N ASP A 30 -7.44 -35.29 -21.03
CA ASP A 30 -6.73 -34.73 -19.87
C ASP A 30 -5.54 -35.58 -19.35
N GLU A 31 -5.64 -36.91 -19.34
CA GLU A 31 -4.54 -37.80 -18.91
C GLU A 31 -3.32 -37.74 -19.85
N GLN A 32 -3.56 -37.74 -21.16
CA GLN A 32 -2.47 -37.59 -22.13
C GLN A 32 -1.88 -36.19 -22.04
N HIS A 33 -2.68 -35.19 -21.70
CA HIS A 33 -2.20 -33.84 -21.47
C HIS A 33 -1.20 -33.75 -20.31
N GLN A 34 -1.31 -34.62 -19.29
CA GLN A 34 -0.31 -34.71 -18.21
C GLN A 34 1.02 -35.32 -18.70
N LEU A 35 0.97 -36.31 -19.59
CA LEU A 35 2.18 -36.89 -20.20
C LEU A 35 2.88 -35.86 -21.10
N ALA A 36 2.12 -35.10 -21.90
CA ALA A 36 2.67 -34.00 -22.71
C ALA A 36 3.39 -32.96 -21.84
N ARG A 37 2.83 -32.63 -20.67
CA ARG A 37 3.44 -31.73 -19.68
C ARG A 37 4.79 -32.25 -19.19
N GLN A 38 4.83 -33.49 -18.71
CA GLN A 38 6.06 -34.11 -18.23
C GLN A 38 7.12 -34.17 -19.33
N LYS A 39 6.76 -34.54 -20.56
CA LYS A 39 7.68 -34.59 -21.70
C LYS A 39 8.20 -33.21 -22.12
N ALA A 40 7.35 -32.19 -22.10
CA ALA A 40 7.78 -30.81 -22.39
C ALA A 40 8.81 -30.31 -21.37
N PHE A 41 8.61 -30.65 -20.10
CA PHE A 41 9.57 -30.35 -19.02
C PHE A 41 10.86 -31.18 -19.15
N GLU A 42 10.75 -32.49 -19.42
CA GLU A 42 11.90 -33.39 -19.61
C GLU A 42 12.81 -32.91 -20.75
N LEU A 43 12.21 -32.53 -21.89
CA LEU A 43 12.91 -31.97 -23.05
C LEU A 43 13.69 -30.70 -22.71
N TRP A 44 13.16 -29.87 -21.81
CA TRP A 44 13.83 -28.65 -21.36
C TRP A 44 14.95 -28.94 -20.35
N GLN A 45 14.63 -29.70 -19.29
CA GLN A 45 15.52 -29.96 -18.17
C GLN A 45 16.75 -30.78 -18.57
N ARG A 46 16.58 -31.78 -19.45
CA ARG A 46 17.69 -32.61 -19.97
C ARG A 46 18.34 -32.04 -21.23
N GLU A 47 18.12 -30.75 -21.50
CA GLU A 47 18.68 -30.00 -22.63
C GLU A 47 18.46 -30.66 -24.01
N GLY A 48 17.34 -31.38 -24.21
CA GLY A 48 17.07 -32.10 -25.46
C GLY A 48 17.00 -31.20 -26.68
N PHE A 49 16.67 -29.91 -26.51
CA PHE A 49 16.78 -28.92 -27.59
C PHE A 49 18.21 -28.76 -28.12
N LYS A 50 19.24 -28.87 -27.27
CA LYS A 50 20.64 -28.83 -27.71
C LYS A 50 21.03 -30.11 -28.43
N ALA A 51 20.52 -31.26 -27.98
CA ALA A 51 20.73 -32.54 -28.64
C ALA A 51 20.17 -32.56 -30.07
N LEU A 52 19.08 -31.82 -30.31
CA LEU A 52 18.51 -31.60 -31.65
C LEU A 52 19.25 -30.52 -32.47
N GLY A 53 20.30 -29.91 -31.93
CA GLY A 53 21.11 -28.89 -32.61
C GLY A 53 20.56 -27.46 -32.52
N TYR A 54 19.56 -27.19 -31.66
CA TYR A 54 19.01 -25.84 -31.49
C TYR A 54 19.80 -25.03 -30.46
N LYS A 55 19.93 -23.72 -30.69
CA LYS A 55 20.68 -22.82 -29.77
C LYS A 55 19.93 -22.54 -28.48
N SER A 56 18.60 -22.62 -28.51
CA SER A 56 17.75 -22.36 -27.37
C SER A 56 16.48 -23.20 -27.43
N TYR A 57 15.87 -23.41 -26.25
CA TYR A 57 14.57 -24.06 -26.17
C TYR A 57 13.50 -23.29 -26.97
N TYR A 58 13.60 -21.96 -27.05
CA TYR A 58 12.71 -21.14 -27.87
C TYR A 58 12.81 -21.48 -29.36
N GLU A 59 14.02 -21.60 -29.87
CA GLU A 59 14.25 -21.95 -31.28
C GLU A 59 13.70 -23.35 -31.59
N CYS A 60 13.97 -24.32 -30.71
CA CYS A 60 13.42 -25.67 -30.80
C CYS A 60 11.88 -25.63 -30.80
N ALA A 61 11.29 -24.95 -29.81
CA ALA A 61 9.84 -24.91 -29.65
C ALA A 61 9.16 -24.27 -30.87
N LYS A 62 9.72 -23.18 -31.39
CA LYS A 62 9.19 -22.47 -32.55
C LYS A 62 9.30 -23.29 -33.84
N LYS A 63 10.42 -23.97 -34.07
CA LYS A 63 10.63 -24.79 -35.27
C LYS A 63 9.82 -26.09 -35.23
N GLU A 64 9.79 -26.77 -34.09
CA GLU A 64 9.14 -28.08 -33.98
C GLU A 64 7.61 -27.96 -33.78
N PHE A 65 7.11 -26.97 -33.05
CA PHE A 65 5.69 -26.89 -32.72
C PHE A 65 4.94 -25.75 -33.44
N GLY A 66 5.64 -24.94 -34.24
CA GLY A 66 5.03 -23.91 -35.08
C GLY A 66 4.14 -22.96 -34.27
N VAL A 67 2.87 -22.86 -34.62
CA VAL A 67 1.88 -22.00 -33.93
C VAL A 67 1.61 -22.40 -32.47
N SER A 68 1.84 -23.68 -32.12
CA SER A 68 1.56 -24.22 -30.79
C SER A 68 2.73 -24.08 -29.81
N PHE A 69 3.83 -23.41 -30.19
CA PHE A 69 5.01 -23.29 -29.34
C PHE A 69 4.71 -22.66 -27.97
N GLN A 70 3.82 -21.66 -27.91
CA GLN A 70 3.42 -21.04 -26.64
C GLN A 70 2.71 -22.02 -25.71
N HIS A 71 1.96 -22.98 -26.27
CA HIS A 71 1.31 -24.00 -25.46
C HIS A 71 2.36 -24.91 -24.81
N VAL A 72 3.39 -25.33 -25.55
CA VAL A 72 4.49 -26.14 -25.00
C VAL A 72 5.20 -25.44 -23.84
N TYR A 73 5.42 -24.13 -23.93
CA TYR A 73 5.94 -23.33 -22.82
C TYR A 73 5.04 -23.38 -21.59
N ARG A 74 3.73 -23.20 -21.77
CA ARG A 74 2.77 -23.28 -20.66
C ARG A 74 2.74 -24.66 -20.01
N LEU A 75 2.88 -25.73 -20.80
CA LEU A 75 2.96 -27.10 -20.30
C LEU A 75 4.21 -27.32 -19.44
N ARG A 76 5.37 -26.85 -19.90
CA ARG A 76 6.61 -26.87 -19.12
C ARG A 76 6.45 -26.05 -17.83
N ASP A 77 5.94 -24.83 -17.93
CA ASP A 77 5.80 -23.91 -16.80
C ASP A 77 4.85 -24.49 -15.73
N ALA A 78 3.83 -25.24 -16.14
CA ALA A 78 2.94 -25.93 -15.22
C ALA A 78 3.68 -26.97 -14.36
N VAL A 79 4.53 -27.81 -14.99
CA VAL A 79 5.34 -28.80 -14.26
C VAL A 79 6.35 -28.13 -13.33
N GLU A 80 6.96 -27.04 -13.78
CA GLU A 80 7.88 -26.25 -12.95
C GLU A 80 7.17 -25.73 -11.69
N VAL A 81 5.95 -25.20 -11.82
CA VAL A 81 5.14 -24.77 -10.66
C VAL A 81 4.79 -25.95 -9.77
N GLU A 82 4.41 -27.10 -10.32
CA GLU A 82 4.10 -28.30 -9.53
C GLU A 82 5.32 -28.79 -8.73
N GLN A 83 6.52 -28.75 -9.31
CA GLN A 83 7.77 -29.10 -8.63
C GLN A 83 8.12 -28.09 -7.54
N ASP A 84 8.00 -26.80 -7.83
CA ASP A 84 8.23 -25.72 -6.87
C ASP A 84 7.31 -25.91 -5.65
N LEU A 85 6.01 -26.14 -5.87
CA LEU A 85 5.03 -26.39 -4.80
C LEU A 85 5.36 -27.65 -4.00
N SER A 86 5.75 -28.74 -4.69
CA SER A 86 6.13 -29.99 -4.02
C SER A 86 7.38 -29.81 -3.15
N SER A 87 8.30 -28.93 -3.54
CA SER A 87 9.54 -28.67 -2.80
C SER A 87 9.34 -27.91 -1.48
N VAL A 88 8.31 -27.06 -1.40
CA VAL A 88 7.98 -26.26 -0.21
C VAL A 88 6.84 -26.86 0.62
N SER A 89 6.16 -27.88 0.10
CA SER A 89 5.08 -28.55 0.82
C SER A 89 5.62 -29.32 2.04
N PRO A 90 5.11 -29.03 3.26
CA PRO A 90 5.56 -29.72 4.48
C PRO A 90 5.17 -31.20 4.50
N THR A 91 4.16 -31.60 3.74
CA THR A 91 3.70 -32.99 3.61
C THR A 91 4.37 -33.74 2.46
N GLY A 92 5.15 -33.05 1.61
CA GLY A 92 5.74 -33.64 0.40
C GLY A 92 4.68 -34.10 -0.62
N GLU A 93 3.50 -33.48 -0.59
CA GLU A 93 2.40 -33.83 -1.50
C GLU A 93 2.76 -33.49 -2.95
N LYS A 94 2.37 -34.36 -3.88
CA LYS A 94 2.52 -34.12 -5.31
C LYS A 94 1.29 -33.39 -5.82
N PHE A 95 1.52 -32.26 -6.49
CA PHE A 95 0.45 -31.47 -7.07
C PHE A 95 0.22 -31.86 -8.53
N ALA A 96 -1.05 -31.99 -8.92
CA ALA A 96 -1.47 -32.10 -10.31
C ALA A 96 -2.47 -30.96 -10.58
N LEU A 97 -1.96 -29.83 -11.05
CA LEU A 97 -2.76 -28.62 -11.22
C LEU A 97 -3.27 -28.50 -12.66
N PRO A 98 -4.48 -27.96 -12.87
CA PRO A 98 -4.86 -27.46 -14.19
C PRO A 98 -3.84 -26.42 -14.69
N GLU A 99 -3.51 -26.44 -15.99
CA GLU A 99 -2.56 -25.47 -16.59
C GLU A 99 -2.96 -24.04 -16.29
N THR A 100 -4.26 -23.74 -16.29
CA THR A 100 -4.77 -22.39 -16.03
C THR A 100 -4.49 -21.92 -14.59
N HIS A 101 -4.52 -22.83 -13.61
CA HIS A 101 -4.14 -22.54 -12.22
C HIS A 101 -2.63 -22.30 -12.13
N ALA A 102 -1.83 -23.22 -12.69
CA ALA A 102 -0.37 -23.11 -12.66
C ALA A 102 0.12 -21.83 -13.35
N ARG A 103 -0.50 -21.45 -14.48
CA ARG A 103 -0.20 -20.19 -15.18
C ARG A 103 -0.43 -18.96 -14.29
N ARG A 104 -1.50 -18.94 -13.50
CA ARG A 104 -1.74 -17.84 -12.56
C ARG A 104 -0.75 -17.85 -11.40
N LEU A 105 -0.44 -19.01 -10.83
CA LEU A 105 0.54 -19.10 -9.75
C LEU A 105 1.94 -18.68 -10.21
N LYS A 106 2.34 -18.98 -11.45
CA LYS A 106 3.66 -18.62 -11.99
C LYS A 106 3.94 -17.11 -11.99
N SER A 107 2.92 -16.25 -11.94
CA SER A 107 3.15 -14.80 -11.84
C SER A 107 3.74 -14.36 -10.49
N LEU A 108 3.72 -15.23 -9.48
CA LEU A 108 4.33 -14.96 -8.18
C LEU A 108 5.82 -15.36 -8.18
N PRO A 109 6.67 -14.58 -7.50
CA PRO A 109 8.13 -14.68 -7.65
C PRO A 109 8.73 -15.94 -7.03
N THR A 110 8.25 -16.39 -5.86
CA THR A 110 8.88 -17.49 -5.10
C THR A 110 7.94 -18.69 -4.92
N ALA A 111 8.52 -19.88 -4.71
CA ALA A 111 7.76 -21.10 -4.49
C ALA A 111 6.84 -21.00 -3.24
N GLU A 112 7.33 -20.37 -2.17
CA GLU A 112 6.56 -20.16 -0.93
C GLU A 112 5.33 -19.28 -1.18
N SER A 113 5.49 -18.20 -1.93
CA SER A 113 4.36 -17.31 -2.27
C SER A 113 3.32 -18.01 -3.14
N ARG A 114 3.73 -18.90 -4.04
CA ARG A 114 2.82 -19.74 -4.84
C ARG A 114 2.06 -20.73 -3.99
N TYR A 115 2.76 -21.38 -3.04
CA TYR A 115 2.14 -22.32 -2.12
C TYR A 115 1.15 -21.63 -1.17
N GLU A 116 1.52 -20.47 -0.63
CA GLU A 116 0.61 -19.65 0.18
C GLU A 116 -0.66 -19.28 -0.61
N ALA A 117 -0.52 -18.80 -1.85
CA ALA A 117 -1.66 -18.47 -2.70
C ALA A 117 -2.55 -19.69 -2.98
N LEU A 118 -1.97 -20.87 -3.18
CA LEU A 118 -2.75 -22.10 -3.35
C LEU A 118 -3.56 -22.43 -2.09
N LYS A 119 -2.96 -22.38 -0.90
CA LYS A 119 -3.66 -22.63 0.37
C LYS A 119 -4.73 -21.58 0.66
N THR A 120 -4.49 -20.32 0.33
CA THR A 120 -5.53 -19.28 0.41
C THR A 120 -6.69 -19.56 -0.55
N ALA A 121 -6.42 -20.04 -1.78
CA ALA A 121 -7.47 -20.42 -2.72
C ALA A 121 -8.30 -21.62 -2.23
N GLU A 122 -7.67 -22.63 -1.61
CA GLU A 122 -8.35 -23.76 -0.96
C GLU A 122 -9.26 -23.29 0.19
N GLN A 123 -8.79 -22.35 1.01
CA GLN A 123 -9.59 -21.75 2.08
C GLN A 123 -10.78 -20.95 1.54
N MET A 124 -10.58 -20.16 0.47
CA MET A 124 -11.66 -19.42 -0.20
C MET A 124 -12.71 -20.36 -0.80
N ALA A 125 -12.29 -21.44 -1.46
CA ALA A 125 -13.21 -22.46 -1.96
C ALA A 125 -14.03 -23.09 -0.82
N SER A 126 -13.35 -23.41 0.29
CA SER A 126 -13.97 -24.06 1.45
C SER A 126 -14.97 -23.15 2.17
N SER A 127 -14.69 -21.85 2.30
CA SER A 127 -15.62 -20.89 2.91
C SER A 127 -16.87 -20.65 2.08
N GLU A 128 -16.78 -20.86 0.76
CA GLU A 128 -17.92 -20.85 -0.16
C GLU A 128 -18.67 -22.21 -0.22
N GLY A 129 -18.21 -23.23 0.51
CA GLY A 129 -18.79 -24.58 0.48
C GLY A 129 -18.51 -25.36 -0.82
N SER A 130 -17.46 -24.99 -1.55
CA SER A 130 -17.03 -25.68 -2.77
C SER A 130 -15.90 -26.67 -2.46
N ASP A 131 -16.10 -27.94 -2.81
CA ASP A 131 -15.07 -28.98 -2.70
C ASP A 131 -13.96 -28.84 -3.76
N THR A 132 -14.18 -27.98 -4.77
CA THR A 132 -13.23 -27.77 -5.86
C THR A 132 -12.72 -26.33 -5.89
N VAL A 133 -11.40 -26.18 -6.09
CA VAL A 133 -10.77 -24.88 -6.28
C VAL A 133 -11.00 -24.44 -7.72
N ALA A 134 -11.91 -23.50 -7.93
CA ALA A 134 -12.14 -22.90 -9.24
C ALA A 134 -11.06 -21.86 -9.60
N GLN A 135 -10.93 -21.56 -10.90
CA GLN A 135 -10.02 -20.54 -11.42
C GLN A 135 -10.14 -19.18 -10.69
N ARG A 136 -11.38 -18.76 -10.35
CA ARG A 136 -11.63 -17.50 -9.65
C ARG A 136 -10.99 -17.43 -8.27
N HIS A 137 -10.91 -18.56 -7.54
CA HIS A 137 -10.29 -18.61 -6.21
C HIS A 137 -8.77 -18.47 -6.33
N ILE A 138 -8.16 -19.12 -7.32
CA ILE A 138 -6.72 -18.97 -7.60
C ILE A 138 -6.40 -17.51 -7.99
N GLU A 139 -7.21 -16.89 -8.85
CA GLU A 139 -6.99 -15.50 -9.25
C GLU A 139 -7.12 -14.53 -8.08
N ALA A 140 -8.15 -14.71 -7.23
CA ALA A 140 -8.31 -13.91 -6.02
C ALA A 140 -7.13 -14.09 -5.06
N ALA A 141 -6.71 -15.33 -4.80
CA ALA A 141 -5.60 -15.63 -3.90
C ALA A 141 -4.27 -15.09 -4.42
N VAL A 142 -3.95 -15.27 -5.71
CA VAL A 142 -2.75 -14.70 -6.33
C VAL A 142 -2.73 -13.17 -6.19
N ASN A 143 -3.87 -12.51 -6.38
CA ASN A 143 -3.97 -11.06 -6.19
C ASN A 143 -3.69 -10.68 -4.73
N VAL A 144 -4.30 -11.36 -3.76
CA VAL A 144 -4.06 -11.10 -2.32
C VAL A 144 -2.59 -11.28 -1.97
N THR A 145 -1.97 -12.40 -2.38
CA THR A 145 -0.55 -12.66 -2.12
C THR A 145 0.35 -11.65 -2.80
N ALA A 146 0.06 -11.26 -4.05
CA ALA A 146 0.83 -10.24 -4.75
C ALA A 146 0.76 -8.87 -4.04
N LYS A 147 -0.42 -8.46 -3.55
CA LYS A 147 -0.54 -7.23 -2.75
C LYS A 147 0.24 -7.34 -1.44
N LYS A 148 0.18 -8.49 -0.76
CA LYS A 148 0.92 -8.75 0.48
C LYS A 148 2.43 -8.60 0.26
N LEU A 149 2.94 -9.17 -0.82
CA LEU A 149 4.35 -9.02 -1.22
C LEU A 149 4.72 -7.56 -1.49
N ARG A 150 3.86 -6.76 -2.12
CA ARG A 150 4.11 -5.32 -2.33
C ARG A 150 4.15 -4.55 -1.02
N VAL A 151 3.25 -4.83 -0.09
CA VAL A 151 3.25 -4.20 1.24
C VAL A 151 4.53 -4.56 1.98
N PHE A 152 4.94 -5.83 1.95
CA PHE A 152 6.18 -6.27 2.59
C PHE A 152 7.45 -5.74 1.93
N ALA A 153 7.42 -5.50 0.62
CA ALA A 153 8.48 -4.81 -0.10
C ALA A 153 8.43 -3.29 0.07
N SER A 154 7.39 -2.73 0.72
CA SER A 154 7.27 -1.29 0.92
C SER A 154 8.38 -0.79 1.85
N ARG A 155 8.75 0.50 1.68
CA ARG A 155 9.72 1.18 2.55
C ARG A 155 9.21 1.43 3.97
N TYR A 156 7.95 1.11 4.26
CA TYR A 156 7.27 1.43 5.50
C TYR A 156 7.11 0.17 6.35
N ALA A 157 8.15 -0.16 7.12
CA ALA A 157 8.14 -1.29 8.05
C ALA A 157 6.89 -1.36 8.97
N PRO A 158 6.32 -0.23 9.46
CA PRO A 158 5.10 -0.29 10.27
C PRO A 158 3.90 -0.89 9.54
N LEU A 159 3.74 -0.66 8.23
CA LEU A 159 2.63 -1.22 7.45
C LEU A 159 2.73 -2.74 7.38
N SER A 160 3.93 -3.26 7.10
CA SER A 160 4.22 -4.70 7.10
C SER A 160 3.90 -5.34 8.45
N GLN A 161 4.31 -4.69 9.55
CA GLN A 161 4.02 -5.18 10.90
C GLN A 161 2.52 -5.19 11.19
N MET A 162 1.80 -4.13 10.83
CA MET A 162 0.35 -4.02 11.06
C MET A 162 -0.46 -5.02 10.24
N VAL A 163 -0.04 -5.34 9.01
CA VAL A 163 -0.63 -6.43 8.22
C VAL A 163 -0.35 -7.77 8.88
N THR A 164 0.87 -7.98 9.38
CA THR A 164 1.26 -9.23 10.04
C THR A 164 0.48 -9.48 11.34
N THR A 165 0.20 -8.43 12.11
CA THR A 165 -0.60 -8.52 13.34
C THR A 165 -2.11 -8.52 13.11
N GLY A 166 -2.57 -8.38 11.86
CA GLY A 166 -3.98 -8.29 11.51
C GLY A 166 -4.64 -6.95 11.90
N ALA A 167 -3.84 -5.94 12.28
CA ALA A 167 -4.35 -4.61 12.59
C ALA A 167 -4.83 -3.84 11.35
N LEU A 168 -4.30 -4.20 10.18
CA LEU A 168 -4.61 -3.59 8.90
C LEU A 168 -4.79 -4.66 7.82
N SER A 169 -5.76 -4.48 6.91
CA SER A 169 -5.87 -5.35 5.75
C SER A 169 -4.73 -5.09 4.76
N VAL A 170 -4.45 -6.07 3.89
CA VAL A 170 -3.45 -5.91 2.84
C VAL A 170 -3.87 -4.80 1.86
N GLU A 171 -5.16 -4.71 1.53
CA GLU A 171 -5.70 -3.63 0.68
C GLU A 171 -5.47 -2.24 1.29
N ASP A 172 -5.83 -2.07 2.56
CA ASP A 172 -5.70 -0.78 3.24
C ASP A 172 -4.22 -0.38 3.34
N ALA A 173 -3.33 -1.35 3.62
CA ALA A 173 -1.90 -1.10 3.69
C ALA A 173 -1.30 -0.65 2.34
N GLU A 174 -1.73 -1.24 1.22
CA GLU A 174 -1.28 -0.81 -0.12
C GLU A 174 -1.79 0.60 -0.45
N ASP A 175 -3.07 0.89 -0.20
CA ASP A 175 -3.64 2.23 -0.41
C ASP A 175 -2.94 3.28 0.47
N ILE A 176 -2.72 2.97 1.74
CA ILE A 176 -2.00 3.84 2.67
C ILE A 176 -0.57 4.08 2.20
N ALA A 177 0.16 3.05 1.75
CA ALA A 177 1.53 3.22 1.25
C ALA A 177 1.58 4.22 0.07
N VAL A 178 0.67 4.07 -0.89
CA VAL A 178 0.56 4.99 -2.05
C VAL A 178 0.25 6.43 -1.60
N ARG A 179 -0.60 6.60 -0.58
CA ARG A 179 -0.94 7.92 -0.05
C ARG A 179 0.21 8.56 0.71
N ILE A 180 0.90 7.81 1.56
CA ILE A 180 2.08 8.31 2.28
C ILE A 180 3.19 8.69 1.29
N ASP A 181 3.33 7.97 0.18
CA ASP A 181 4.32 8.29 -0.86
C ASP A 181 4.14 9.70 -1.44
N ARG A 182 2.89 10.18 -1.53
CA ARG A 182 2.53 11.52 -2.04
C ARG A 182 2.78 12.67 -1.06
N LEU A 183 3.01 12.38 0.23
CA LEU A 183 3.22 13.41 1.24
C LEU A 183 4.65 13.99 1.17
N LYS A 184 4.85 15.20 1.71
CA LYS A 184 6.20 15.75 1.94
C LYS A 184 6.93 14.95 3.04
N PRO A 185 8.27 14.84 3.02
CA PRO A 185 9.04 14.03 3.98
C PRO A 185 8.70 14.29 5.45
N GLN A 186 8.51 15.56 5.83
CA GLN A 186 8.14 15.96 7.19
C GLN A 186 6.79 15.37 7.64
N ALA A 187 5.77 15.42 6.77
CA ALA A 187 4.44 14.90 7.07
C ALA A 187 4.41 13.36 7.15
N LYS A 188 5.27 12.65 6.40
CA LYS A 188 5.30 11.17 6.39
C LYS A 188 5.55 10.58 7.76
N GLY A 189 6.51 11.14 8.51
CA GLY A 189 6.88 10.63 9.83
C GLY A 189 5.72 10.72 10.83
N PHE A 190 5.09 11.89 10.91
CA PHE A 190 3.96 12.11 11.81
C PHE A 190 2.75 11.26 11.45
N VAL A 191 2.42 11.16 10.16
CA VAL A 191 1.29 10.33 9.71
C VAL A 191 1.51 8.86 10.04
N LEU A 192 2.72 8.33 9.83
CA LEU A 192 3.06 6.95 10.22
C LEU A 192 2.96 6.74 11.73
N GLN A 193 3.43 7.70 12.52
CA GLN A 193 3.33 7.64 13.98
C GLN A 193 1.86 7.56 14.44
N HIS A 194 0.99 8.39 13.87
CA HIS A 194 -0.44 8.39 14.18
C HIS A 194 -1.13 7.12 13.73
N LEU A 195 -0.79 6.61 12.54
CA LEU A 195 -1.32 5.34 12.04
C LEU A 195 -1.01 4.18 12.99
N VAL A 196 0.24 4.09 13.47
CA VAL A 196 0.67 3.06 14.41
C VAL A 196 0.00 3.25 15.77
N ARG A 197 -0.01 4.48 16.31
CA ARG A 197 -0.62 4.80 17.62
C ARG A 197 -2.11 4.49 17.64
N ALA A 198 -2.82 4.78 16.55
CA ALA A 198 -4.26 4.51 16.42
C ALA A 198 -4.58 3.04 16.10
N GLY A 199 -3.58 2.24 15.69
CA GLY A 199 -3.79 0.86 15.28
C GLY A 199 -4.60 0.74 13.97
N GLY A 200 -4.42 1.71 13.06
CA GLY A 200 -5.13 1.82 11.79
C GLY A 200 -5.72 3.20 11.56
N MET A 201 -5.95 3.55 10.30
CA MET A 201 -6.59 4.80 9.87
C MET A 201 -7.11 4.62 8.45
N ARG A 202 -8.28 5.20 8.13
CA ARG A 202 -8.77 5.19 6.75
C ARG A 202 -7.88 6.05 5.84
N GLY A 203 -7.74 5.65 4.58
CA GLY A 203 -6.88 6.35 3.62
C GLY A 203 -7.28 7.80 3.36
N ASP A 204 -8.58 8.12 3.36
CA ASP A 204 -9.11 9.47 3.20
C ASP A 204 -8.74 10.38 4.40
N VAL A 205 -8.93 9.89 5.62
CA VAL A 205 -8.52 10.57 6.86
C VAL A 205 -7.00 10.76 6.91
N LEU A 206 -6.23 9.75 6.49
CA LEU A 206 -4.78 9.82 6.42
C LEU A 206 -4.30 10.93 5.47
N SER A 207 -4.91 11.03 4.29
CA SER A 207 -4.62 12.09 3.34
C SER A 207 -4.93 13.46 3.94
N PHE A 208 -6.08 13.62 4.59
CA PHE A 208 -6.46 14.86 5.26
C PHE A 208 -5.44 15.29 6.33
N ILE A 209 -5.05 14.39 7.23
CA ILE A 209 -4.05 14.70 8.27
C ILE A 209 -2.70 15.04 7.64
N GLY A 210 -2.29 14.27 6.63
CA GLY A 210 -1.06 14.53 5.89
C GLY A 210 -1.06 15.89 5.18
N GLU A 211 -2.21 16.37 4.71
CA GLU A 211 -2.38 17.72 4.15
C GLU A 211 -2.31 18.79 5.24
N GLN A 212 -2.90 18.57 6.42
CA GLN A 212 -2.79 19.53 7.53
C GLN A 212 -1.32 19.74 7.91
N TYR A 213 -0.54 18.66 8.08
CA TYR A 213 0.90 18.78 8.36
C TYR A 213 1.70 19.54 7.30
N GLN A 214 1.24 19.54 6.04
CA GLN A 214 1.89 20.31 4.97
C GLN A 214 1.52 21.79 4.98
N ARG A 215 0.45 22.15 5.70
CA ARG A 215 -0.07 23.50 5.90
C ARG A 215 0.10 23.95 7.34
N ALA A 216 1.15 23.52 8.03
CA ALA A 216 1.34 23.83 9.45
C ALA A 216 1.41 25.34 9.76
N ASP A 217 1.67 26.18 8.76
CA ASP A 217 1.66 27.64 8.88
C ASP A 217 0.24 28.25 8.89
N ASP A 218 -0.79 27.48 8.53
CA ASP A 218 -2.19 27.88 8.59
C ASP A 218 -2.73 27.67 10.02
N PRO A 219 -3.23 28.71 10.71
CA PRO A 219 -3.72 28.61 12.09
C PRO A 219 -4.77 27.51 12.28
N ILE A 220 -5.67 27.32 11.31
CA ILE A 220 -6.71 26.29 11.40
C ILE A 220 -6.08 24.89 11.34
N ALA A 221 -5.13 24.69 10.42
CA ALA A 221 -4.45 23.40 10.28
C ALA A 221 -3.59 23.09 11.51
N ALA A 222 -2.91 24.09 12.07
CA ALA A 222 -2.11 23.96 13.29
C ALA A 222 -2.94 23.48 14.47
N LEU A 223 -4.13 24.05 14.67
CA LEU A 223 -5.05 23.68 15.75
C LEU A 223 -5.59 22.25 15.60
N VAL A 224 -5.93 21.84 14.37
CA VAL A 224 -6.33 20.45 14.08
C VAL A 224 -5.18 19.49 14.39
N ILE A 225 -3.96 19.80 13.96
CA ILE A 225 -2.77 18.97 14.23
C ILE A 225 -2.49 18.90 15.73
N GLN A 226 -2.61 20.00 16.45
CA GLN A 226 -2.40 20.04 17.90
C GLN A 226 -3.37 19.10 18.62
N THR A 227 -4.65 19.17 18.26
CA THR A 227 -5.68 18.27 18.80
C THR A 227 -5.37 16.81 18.48
N VAL A 228 -5.01 16.50 17.23
CA VAL A 228 -4.65 15.14 16.79
C VAL A 228 -3.40 14.64 17.52
N ASN A 229 -2.38 15.48 17.71
CA ASN A 229 -1.15 15.14 18.43
C ASN A 229 -1.42 14.78 19.89
N ALA A 230 -2.22 15.61 20.57
CA ALA A 230 -2.56 15.42 21.97
C ALA A 230 -3.43 14.17 22.15
N THR A 231 -4.54 14.09 21.43
CA THR A 231 -5.60 13.11 21.72
C THR A 231 -5.52 11.84 20.88
N GLY A 232 -4.95 11.91 19.67
CA GLY A 232 -5.09 10.82 18.69
C GLY A 232 -6.52 10.70 18.15
N CYS A 233 -7.30 11.78 18.19
CA CYS A 233 -8.67 11.84 17.73
C CYS A 233 -8.88 13.00 16.74
N LEU A 234 -9.93 12.88 15.92
CA LEU A 234 -10.55 13.96 15.14
C LEU A 234 -11.99 14.09 15.61
N ASP A 235 -12.40 15.29 16.05
CA ASP A 235 -13.77 15.53 16.53
C ASP A 235 -14.19 14.47 17.58
N GLY A 236 -13.35 14.30 18.62
CA GLY A 236 -13.52 13.31 19.69
C GLY A 236 -13.44 11.83 19.27
N THR A 237 -13.32 11.54 17.97
CA THR A 237 -13.33 10.18 17.42
C THR A 237 -11.90 9.70 17.14
N LEU A 238 -11.53 8.52 17.67
CA LEU A 238 -10.21 7.92 17.41
C LEU A 238 -9.95 7.81 15.90
N LEU A 239 -8.72 8.12 15.47
CA LEU A 239 -8.36 8.16 14.04
C LEU A 239 -8.67 6.87 13.26
N LYS A 240 -8.64 5.72 13.94
CA LYS A 240 -9.01 4.43 13.37
C LYS A 240 -10.46 4.38 12.89
N ASN A 241 -11.36 5.07 13.59
CA ASN A 241 -12.80 5.06 13.35
C ASN A 241 -13.30 6.37 12.71
N ALA A 242 -12.46 7.41 12.66
CA ALA A 242 -12.81 8.69 12.08
C ALA A 242 -13.14 8.57 10.59
N ASN A 243 -13.98 9.47 10.10
CA ASN A 243 -14.35 9.57 8.70
C ASN A 243 -14.27 11.02 8.19
N MET A 244 -14.68 11.27 6.94
CA MET A 244 -14.64 12.61 6.35
C MET A 244 -15.65 13.61 6.91
N ASP A 245 -16.63 13.18 7.70
CA ASP A 245 -17.50 14.12 8.41
C ASP A 245 -16.85 14.59 9.72
N ASN A 246 -16.09 13.72 10.39
CA ASN A 246 -15.24 14.13 11.51
C ASN A 246 -14.18 15.15 11.07
N THR A 247 -13.57 14.99 9.89
CA THR A 247 -12.58 15.96 9.39
C THR A 247 -13.20 17.33 9.11
N LYS A 248 -14.41 17.37 8.52
CA LYS A 248 -15.16 18.61 8.30
C LYS A 248 -15.54 19.30 9.61
N ARG A 249 -15.99 18.53 10.61
CA ARG A 249 -16.34 19.06 11.94
C ARG A 249 -15.12 19.60 12.66
N ALA A 250 -14.01 18.86 12.66
CA ALA A 250 -12.75 19.32 13.22
C ALA A 250 -12.26 20.63 12.56
N LEU A 251 -12.39 20.76 11.24
CA LEU A 251 -12.09 22.02 10.54
C LEU A 251 -13.04 23.16 10.93
N TYR A 252 -14.33 22.85 11.08
CA TYR A 252 -15.33 23.84 11.47
C TYR A 252 -15.10 24.35 12.90
N GLU A 253 -14.86 23.45 13.85
CA GLU A 253 -14.52 23.80 15.23
C GLU A 253 -13.23 24.61 15.31
N ALA A 254 -12.18 24.17 14.61
CA ALA A 254 -10.91 24.89 14.57
C ALA A 254 -11.07 26.30 13.97
N ARG A 255 -11.95 26.47 12.98
CA ARG A 255 -12.26 27.80 12.43
C ARG A 255 -12.96 28.68 13.45
N LEU A 256 -13.98 28.16 14.14
CA LEU A 256 -14.70 28.92 15.16
C LEU A 256 -13.77 29.36 16.29
N GLU A 257 -12.82 28.51 16.70
CA GLU A 257 -11.85 28.84 17.73
C GLU A 257 -10.94 29.99 17.28
N VAL A 258 -10.35 29.90 16.09
CA VAL A 258 -9.54 30.98 15.51
C VAL A 258 -10.33 32.29 15.37
N GLU A 259 -11.57 32.23 14.88
CA GLU A 259 -12.45 33.41 14.77
C GLU A 259 -12.77 34.00 16.17
N SER A 260 -12.99 33.15 17.17
CA SER A 260 -13.26 33.60 18.54
C SER A 260 -12.05 34.23 19.21
N GLU A 261 -10.84 33.70 18.98
CA GLU A 261 -9.59 34.28 19.46
C GLU A 261 -9.31 35.62 18.80
N GLN A 262 -9.56 35.74 17.49
CA GLN A 262 -9.46 37.00 16.76
C GLN A 262 -10.47 38.04 17.28
N ALA A 263 -11.73 37.64 17.51
CA ALA A 263 -12.75 38.52 18.07
C ALA A 263 -12.41 38.99 19.49
N GLN A 264 -11.91 38.09 20.36
CA GLN A 264 -11.45 38.46 21.70
C GLN A 264 -10.28 39.43 21.64
N HIS A 265 -9.33 39.20 20.72
CA HIS A 265 -8.23 40.12 20.50
C HIS A 265 -8.72 41.49 20.02
N GLU A 266 -9.71 41.55 19.12
CA GLU A 266 -10.36 42.79 18.70
C GLU A 266 -11.16 43.47 19.84
N GLU A 267 -11.73 42.74 20.79
CA GLU A 267 -12.40 43.33 21.96
C GLU A 267 -11.38 43.92 22.96
N ASP A 268 -10.30 43.19 23.24
CA ASP A 268 -9.24 43.63 24.16
C ASP A 268 -8.46 44.84 23.60
N TYR A 269 -8.38 44.94 22.28
CA TYR A 269 -7.57 45.93 21.55
C TYR A 269 -8.36 46.76 20.52
N GLY A 270 -9.69 46.80 20.63
CA GLY A 270 -10.57 47.51 19.70
C GLY A 270 -10.41 49.04 19.72
N PRO A 271 -11.13 49.77 18.86
CA PRO A 271 -11.01 51.23 18.75
C PRO A 271 -11.21 51.88 20.12
N VAL A 272 -10.15 52.50 20.64
CA VAL A 272 -10.20 53.14 21.94
C VAL A 272 -10.96 54.45 21.82
N ASN A 273 -12.21 54.47 22.30
CA ASN A 273 -13.03 55.67 22.31
C ASN A 273 -12.44 56.71 23.27
N LEU A 274 -11.78 57.74 22.73
CA LEU A 274 -11.29 58.87 23.49
C LEU A 274 -12.47 59.78 23.86
N THR A 275 -12.86 59.75 25.12
CA THR A 275 -13.78 60.74 25.68
C THR A 275 -12.97 61.92 26.19
N LEU A 276 -13.19 63.11 25.64
CA LEU A 276 -12.59 64.36 26.13
C LEU A 276 -13.62 65.14 26.94
N TRP A 277 -13.24 65.63 28.11
CA TRP A 277 -14.10 66.46 28.97
C TRP A 277 -13.67 67.92 28.86
N GLU A 278 -14.53 68.74 28.24
CA GLU A 278 -14.25 70.14 27.86
C GLU A 278 -13.86 71.06 29.03
N ARG A 279 -14.17 70.69 30.28
CA ARG A 279 -13.88 71.48 31.49
C ARG A 279 -13.02 70.76 32.53
N ASP A 280 -12.51 69.57 32.21
CA ASP A 280 -11.72 68.75 33.11
C ASP A 280 -10.46 68.23 32.40
N VAL A 281 -9.41 69.06 32.46
CA VAL A 281 -8.14 68.84 31.76
C VAL A 281 -7.38 67.64 32.34
N GLU A 282 -7.42 67.47 33.66
CA GLU A 282 -6.72 66.36 34.33
C GLU A 282 -7.35 65.01 33.96
N ARG A 283 -8.68 64.95 33.93
CA ARG A 283 -9.39 63.74 33.53
C ARG A 283 -9.20 63.40 32.05
N SER A 284 -9.17 64.42 31.19
CA SER A 284 -8.87 64.24 29.76
C SER A 284 -7.43 63.80 29.52
N ALA A 285 -6.47 64.32 30.30
CA ALA A 285 -5.07 63.91 30.24
C ALA A 285 -4.86 62.46 30.71
N ALA A 286 -5.54 62.05 31.79
CA ALA A 286 -5.50 60.66 32.28
C ALA A 286 -6.09 59.67 31.27
N ALA A 287 -7.18 60.04 30.60
CA ALA A 287 -7.74 59.25 29.52
C ALA A 287 -6.74 59.12 28.35
N LEU A 288 -6.13 60.22 27.92
CA LEU A 288 -5.10 60.21 26.86
C LEU A 288 -3.90 59.29 27.19
N VAL A 289 -3.38 59.34 28.42
CA VAL A 289 -2.28 58.46 28.85
C VAL A 289 -2.68 57.00 28.75
N THR A 290 -3.90 56.65 29.17
CA THR A 290 -4.42 55.29 29.09
C THR A 290 -4.53 54.79 27.64
N ILE A 291 -4.90 55.67 26.70
CA ILE A 291 -4.92 55.33 25.27
C ILE A 291 -3.51 55.16 24.71
N ILE A 292 -2.59 56.05 25.07
CA ILE A 292 -1.19 55.99 24.62
C ILE A 292 -0.54 54.68 25.08
N ASP A 293 -0.76 54.27 26.34
CA ASP A 293 -0.23 53.01 26.87
C ASP A 293 -0.80 51.79 26.13
N LYS A 294 -2.11 51.78 25.84
CA LYS A 294 -2.74 50.74 25.02
C LYS A 294 -2.20 50.70 23.59
N ALA A 295 -2.01 51.86 22.96
CA ALA A 295 -1.47 51.96 21.62
C ALA A 295 0.00 51.48 21.57
N TRP A 296 0.81 51.82 22.57
CA TRP A 296 2.19 51.33 22.69
C TRP A 296 2.24 49.81 22.89
N ALA A 297 1.35 49.25 23.70
CA ALA A 297 1.26 47.80 23.89
C ALA A 297 0.92 47.06 22.59
N GLN A 298 -0.04 47.57 21.81
CA GLN A 298 -0.37 47.04 20.47
C GLN A 298 0.85 47.11 19.54
N LEU A 299 1.52 48.26 19.48
CA LEU A 299 2.64 48.48 18.57
C LEU A 299 3.85 47.60 18.92
N LEU A 300 4.09 47.36 20.21
CA LEU A 300 5.12 46.44 20.70
C LEU A 300 4.79 44.99 20.32
N TYR A 301 3.53 44.58 20.47
CA TYR A 301 3.05 43.25 20.11
C TYR A 301 3.18 42.98 18.60
N TYR A 302 2.77 43.93 17.75
CA TYR A 302 2.95 43.83 16.30
C TYR A 302 4.41 43.66 15.89
N ARG A 303 5.33 44.44 16.49
CA ARG A 303 6.76 44.31 16.20
C ARG A 303 7.37 43.01 16.70
N LEU A 304 6.87 42.47 17.80
CA LEU A 304 7.27 41.15 18.30
C LEU A 304 6.73 40.03 17.38
N GLY A 305 5.50 40.14 16.89
CA GLY A 305 4.93 39.22 15.90
C GLY A 305 5.71 39.17 14.59
N GLU A 306 6.07 40.35 14.03
CA GLU A 306 6.95 40.45 12.85
C GLU A 306 8.34 39.86 13.09
N ALA A 307 8.95 40.11 14.26
CA ALA A 307 10.26 39.58 14.61
C ALA A 307 10.27 38.06 14.81
N LEU A 308 9.12 37.47 15.16
CA LEU A 308 8.93 36.04 15.36
C LEU A 308 8.39 35.31 14.12
N GLY A 309 8.15 36.02 13.01
CA GLY A 309 7.75 35.42 11.74
C GLY A 309 6.31 34.90 11.69
N VAL A 310 5.44 35.34 12.59
CA VAL A 310 4.01 35.02 12.57
C VAL A 310 3.31 36.01 11.64
N GLY A 311 2.89 35.55 10.45
CA GLY A 311 2.30 36.42 9.43
C GLY A 311 1.00 37.10 9.88
N THR A 312 1.00 38.43 9.94
CA THR A 312 -0.14 39.28 10.34
C THR A 312 -0.95 39.75 9.13
N ASP A 313 -1.38 38.84 8.25
CA ASP A 313 -2.10 39.18 7.01
C ASP A 313 -3.61 39.49 7.21
N GLY A 314 -4.02 39.84 8.42
CA GLY A 314 -5.43 40.04 8.78
C GLY A 314 -5.72 41.33 9.55
N ALA A 315 -5.23 42.48 9.10
CA ALA A 315 -5.73 43.77 9.57
C ALA A 315 -5.42 44.89 8.56
N ARG A 316 -6.31 45.07 7.57
CA ARG A 316 -6.44 46.31 6.79
C ARG A 316 -7.90 46.70 6.70
#